data_AF-A0A4Q3RRZ4-F1
#
_entry.id   AF-A0A4Q3RRZ4-F1
#
_cell.length_a   1.000
_cell.length_b   1.000
_cell.length_c   1.000
_cell.angle_alpha   90.00
_cell.angle_beta   90.00
_cell.angle_gamma   90.00
#
_symmetry.space_group_name_H-M   'P 1'
#
loop_
_entity.id
_entity.type
_entity.pdbx_description
1 polymer ?
#
loop_
_entity_poly.entity_id
_entity_poly.type
_entity_poly.pdbx_seq_one_letter_code
_entity_poly.pdbx_strand_id
1 'polypeptide(L)'
;MTNDHHQQDALNASDFNKPALPTGLNVLTILTFIGSGIQLLGVLFGFLNARKSYEEKDKALAQMNSAEVPGFFKSMMPNPENFEAMVTKSFENRFPILILGLVATVLCIYGAMQMRKLK
;
A
#
# COMPACT_ATOMS: atom_id res chain seq x y z
N MET A 1 -37.54 52.86 17.75
CA MET A 1 -38.14 51.53 17.93
C MET A 1 -37.30 50.59 17.08
N THR A 2 -36.39 49.89 17.76
CA THR A 2 -35.27 49.13 17.20
C THR A 2 -35.74 47.79 16.65
N ASN A 3 -35.24 47.43 15.47
CA ASN A 3 -35.47 46.13 14.81
C ASN A 3 -34.43 45.13 15.34
N ASP A 4 -34.79 44.34 16.35
CA ASP A 4 -33.88 43.47 17.13
C ASP A 4 -34.16 41.96 17.01
N HIS A 5 -34.56 41.42 15.83
CA HIS A 5 -34.73 39.97 15.68
C HIS A 5 -34.05 39.31 14.49
N HIS A 6 -33.19 40.03 13.75
CA HIS A 6 -32.39 39.45 12.65
C HIS A 6 -30.91 39.24 13.02
N GLN A 7 -30.60 39.13 14.31
CA GLN A 7 -29.22 38.98 14.82
C GLN A 7 -28.91 37.60 15.44
N GLN A 8 -29.86 36.67 15.51
CA GLN A 8 -29.58 35.34 16.07
C GLN A 8 -28.94 34.35 15.07
N ASP A 9 -28.96 34.64 13.76
CA ASP A 9 -28.35 33.78 12.72
C ASP A 9 -26.96 34.24 12.24
N ALA A 10 -26.37 35.25 12.88
CA ALA A 10 -25.04 35.75 12.51
C ALA A 10 -23.89 35.15 13.35
N LEU A 11 -24.20 34.35 14.39
CA LEU A 11 -23.20 33.75 15.29
C LEU A 11 -22.81 32.30 14.93
N ASN A 12 -23.33 31.74 13.84
CA ASN A 12 -22.87 30.45 13.30
C ASN A 12 -22.01 30.61 12.03
N ALA A 13 -21.15 31.65 12.03
CA ALA A 13 -20.12 31.85 11.01
C ALA A 13 -18.71 31.44 11.50
N SER A 14 -18.62 30.84 12.69
CA SER A 14 -17.38 30.35 13.30
C SER A 14 -17.19 28.84 13.20
N ASP A 15 -18.25 28.05 12.91
CA ASP A 15 -18.09 26.59 12.68
C ASP A 15 -17.55 26.24 11.28
N PHE A 16 -17.61 27.18 10.34
CA PHE A 16 -16.99 27.04 9.01
C PHE A 16 -15.51 27.44 8.98
N ASN A 17 -14.96 27.95 10.09
CA ASN A 17 -13.58 28.41 10.19
C ASN A 17 -12.76 27.59 11.19
N LYS A 18 -13.05 26.29 11.29
CA LYS A 18 -11.99 25.35 11.60
C LYS A 18 -11.29 25.11 10.27
N PRO A 19 -9.98 25.40 10.09
CA PRO A 19 -9.29 24.97 8.89
C PRO A 19 -9.47 23.46 8.82
N ALA A 20 -10.36 23.02 7.93
CA ALA A 20 -10.53 21.62 7.63
C ALA A 20 -9.18 21.23 7.06
N LEU A 21 -8.34 20.64 7.91
CA LEU A 21 -7.11 19.97 7.52
C LEU A 21 -7.40 19.30 6.19
N PRO A 22 -6.63 19.54 5.12
CA PRO A 22 -6.94 19.01 3.80
C PRO A 22 -7.29 17.54 3.96
N THR A 23 -8.56 17.17 3.78
CA THR A 23 -9.11 15.86 4.17
C THR A 23 -8.29 14.72 3.57
N GLY A 24 -7.69 14.97 2.40
CA GLY A 24 -6.75 14.07 1.74
C GLY A 24 -5.45 13.80 2.51
N LEU A 25 -4.91 14.75 3.29
CA LEU A 25 -3.64 14.57 4.01
C LEU A 25 -3.78 13.61 5.19
N ASN A 26 -4.92 13.64 5.90
CA ASN A 26 -5.23 12.65 6.94
C ASN A 26 -5.48 11.26 6.33
N VAL A 27 -6.22 11.18 5.23
CA VAL A 27 -6.50 9.92 4.53
C VAL A 27 -5.21 9.30 3.98
N LEU A 28 -4.34 10.11 3.35
CA LEU A 28 -3.05 9.66 2.82
C LEU A 28 -2.11 9.18 3.93
N THR A 29 -2.12 9.84 5.09
CA THR A 29 -1.32 9.39 6.25
C THR A 29 -1.81 8.03 6.74
N ILE A 30 -3.12 7.83 6.88
CA ILE A 30 -3.72 6.55 7.31
C ILE A 30 -3.41 5.44 6.29
N LEU A 31 -3.60 5.72 5.00
CA LEU A 31 -3.24 4.79 3.91
C LEU A 31 -1.75 4.46 3.91
N THR A 32 -0.89 5.42 4.24
CA THR A 32 0.56 5.18 4.34
C THR A 32 0.89 4.25 5.51
N PHE A 33 0.24 4.40 6.66
CA PHE A 33 0.41 3.47 7.79
C PHE A 33 -0.07 2.06 7.45
N ILE A 34 -1.26 1.93 6.84
CA ILE A 34 -1.81 0.64 6.43
C ILE A 34 -0.92 -0.01 5.35
N GLY A 35 -0.53 0.76 4.33
CA GLY A 35 0.37 0.31 3.27
C GLY A 35 1.73 -0.13 3.79
N SER A 36 2.31 0.62 4.73
CA SER A 36 3.56 0.23 5.40
C SER A 36 3.41 -1.05 6.22
N GLY A 37 2.27 -1.25 6.88
CA GLY A 37 1.97 -2.49 7.60
C GLY A 37 1.83 -3.70 6.69
N ILE A 38 1.10 -3.55 5.57
CA ILE A 38 0.96 -4.59 4.55
C ILE A 38 2.30 -4.90 3.90
N GLN A 39 3.11 -3.88 3.58
CA GLN A 39 4.43 -4.05 2.99
C GLN A 39 5.37 -4.79 3.94
N LEU A 40 5.40 -4.43 5.23
CA LEU A 40 6.20 -5.11 6.23
C LEU A 40 5.80 -6.59 6.35
N LEU A 41 4.49 -6.87 6.41
CA LEU A 41 3.98 -8.24 6.42
C LEU A 41 4.34 -8.98 5.12
N GLY A 42 4.18 -8.36 3.96
CA GLY A 42 4.49 -8.94 2.66
C GLY A 42 5.97 -9.31 2.52
N VAL A 43 6.86 -8.45 3.00
CA VAL A 43 8.31 -8.70 3.01
C VAL A 43 8.66 -9.83 3.99
N LEU A 44 8.03 -9.88 5.16
CA LEU A 44 8.25 -10.93 6.16
C LEU A 44 7.72 -12.30 5.71
N PHE A 45 6.47 -12.35 5.23
CA PHE A 45 5.87 -13.55 4.65
C PHE A 45 6.61 -13.98 3.39
N GLY A 46 7.02 -13.04 2.55
CA GLY A 46 7.82 -13.31 1.35
C GLY A 46 9.15 -13.97 1.70
N PHE A 47 9.84 -13.51 2.73
CA PHE A 47 11.10 -14.13 3.16
C PHE A 47 10.94 -15.53 3.74
N LEU A 48 9.90 -15.75 4.56
CA LEU A 48 9.61 -17.07 5.14
C LEU A 48 9.11 -18.07 4.08
N ASN A 49 8.25 -17.63 3.16
CA ASN A 49 7.70 -18.47 2.09
C ASN A 49 8.59 -18.55 0.84
N ALA A 50 9.66 -17.77 0.73
CA ALA A 50 10.52 -17.76 -0.46
C ALA A 50 11.06 -19.17 -0.81
N ARG A 51 11.41 -19.97 0.20
CA ARG A 51 11.86 -21.35 -0.01
C ARG A 51 10.75 -22.24 -0.55
N LYS A 52 9.57 -22.17 0.08
CA LYS A 52 8.40 -22.94 -0.32
C LYS A 52 7.93 -22.55 -1.74
N SER A 53 7.95 -21.25 -2.05
CA SER A 53 7.58 -20.72 -3.36
C SER A 53 8.56 -21.12 -4.46
N TYR A 54 9.84 -21.34 -4.12
CA TYR A 54 10.83 -21.85 -5.06
C TYR A 54 10.63 -23.36 -5.33
N GLU A 55 10.32 -24.16 -4.31
CA GLU A 55 10.02 -25.59 -4.47
C GLU A 55 8.67 -25.84 -5.16
N GLU A 56 7.67 -24.98 -4.93
CA GLU A 56 6.35 -25.07 -5.57
C GLU A 56 6.30 -24.34 -6.93
N LYS A 57 7.42 -23.81 -7.44
CA LYS A 57 7.47 -23.05 -8.69
C LYS A 57 6.96 -23.85 -9.89
N ASP A 58 7.33 -25.14 -9.96
CA ASP A 58 6.95 -26.03 -11.07
C ASP A 58 5.45 -26.35 -11.04
N LYS A 59 4.89 -26.46 -9.82
CA LYS A 59 3.45 -26.65 -9.61
C LYS A 59 2.66 -25.38 -9.93
N ALA A 60 3.19 -24.21 -9.59
CA ALA A 60 2.60 -22.92 -9.94
C ALA A 60 2.64 -22.69 -11.46
N LEU A 61 3.75 -23.02 -12.12
CA LEU A 61 3.89 -22.99 -13.59
C LEU A 61 2.92 -23.94 -14.28
N ALA A 62 2.74 -25.15 -13.74
CA ALA A 62 1.76 -26.10 -14.25
C ALA A 62 0.32 -25.53 -14.14
N GLN A 63 -0.02 -24.90 -13.01
CA GLN A 63 -1.33 -24.26 -12.80
C GLN A 63 -1.55 -23.02 -13.67
N MET A 64 -0.51 -22.22 -13.95
CA MET A 64 -0.60 -21.08 -14.86
C MET A 64 -0.78 -21.51 -16.32
N ASN A 65 -0.24 -22.68 -16.69
CA ASN A 65 -0.42 -23.26 -18.01
C ASN A 65 -1.73 -24.07 -18.14
N SER A 66 -2.37 -24.44 -17.02
CA SER A 66 -3.68 -25.07 -17.02
C SER A 66 -4.75 -24.16 -17.65
N ALA A 67 -5.63 -24.76 -18.44
CA ALA A 67 -6.69 -24.08 -19.19
C ALA A 67 -7.78 -23.41 -18.31
N GLU A 68 -7.70 -23.53 -16.99
CA GLU A 68 -8.65 -22.95 -16.03
C GLU A 68 -8.46 -21.44 -15.80
N VAL A 69 -7.36 -20.85 -16.28
CA VAL A 69 -7.13 -19.42 -16.12
C VAL A 69 -7.88 -18.66 -17.23
N PRO A 70 -8.89 -17.82 -16.91
CA PRO A 70 -9.67 -17.12 -17.91
C PRO A 70 -8.76 -16.23 -18.78
N GLY A 71 -9.04 -16.14 -20.09
CA GLY A 71 -8.14 -15.51 -21.07
C GLY A 71 -7.72 -14.06 -20.75
N PHE A 72 -8.58 -13.31 -20.04
CA PHE A 72 -8.24 -11.99 -19.50
C PHE A 72 -7.08 -12.05 -18.48
N PHE A 73 -7.13 -13.01 -17.55
CA PHE A 73 -6.06 -13.23 -16.57
C PHE A 73 -4.78 -13.73 -17.22
N LYS A 74 -4.89 -14.58 -18.25
CA LYS A 74 -3.75 -15.08 -19.02
C LYS A 74 -3.02 -13.96 -19.77
N SER A 75 -3.75 -12.93 -20.20
CA SER A 75 -3.17 -11.75 -20.86
C SER A 75 -2.57 -10.74 -19.89
N MET A 76 -2.90 -10.81 -18.59
CA MET A 76 -2.36 -9.97 -17.53
C MET A 76 -1.24 -10.65 -16.72
N MET A 77 -1.16 -11.98 -16.76
CA MET A 77 -0.08 -12.76 -16.18
C MET A 77 1.19 -12.66 -17.03
N PRO A 78 2.37 -12.51 -16.41
CA PRO A 78 3.63 -12.60 -17.14
C PRO A 78 3.81 -14.00 -17.73
N ASN A 79 4.47 -14.07 -18.89
CA ASN A 79 4.84 -15.34 -19.53
C ASN A 79 5.46 -16.31 -18.51
N PRO A 80 5.16 -17.61 -18.59
CA PRO A 80 5.62 -18.61 -17.62
C PRO A 80 7.15 -18.60 -17.45
N GLU A 81 7.93 -18.40 -18.51
CA GLU A 81 9.39 -18.27 -18.43
C GLU A 81 9.84 -17.04 -17.64
N ASN A 82 9.15 -15.91 -17.79
CA ASN A 82 9.42 -14.69 -17.02
C ASN A 82 9.05 -14.87 -15.54
N PHE A 83 8.00 -15.63 -15.25
CA PHE A 83 7.63 -15.98 -13.88
C PHE A 83 8.69 -16.88 -13.23
N GLU A 84 9.19 -17.89 -13.94
CA GLU A 84 10.23 -18.78 -13.41
C GLU A 84 11.53 -18.01 -13.11
N ALA A 85 11.97 -17.16 -14.05
CA ALA A 85 13.13 -16.31 -13.86
C ALA A 85 12.93 -15.34 -12.68
N MET A 86 11.74 -14.75 -12.55
CA MET A 86 11.40 -13.85 -11.46
C MET A 86 11.44 -14.55 -10.10
N VAL A 87 10.85 -15.75 -9.97
CA VAL A 87 10.83 -16.52 -8.71
C VAL A 87 12.24 -16.94 -8.32
N THR A 88 13.04 -17.41 -9.29
CA THR A 88 14.43 -17.80 -9.07
C THR A 88 15.28 -16.62 -8.62
N LYS A 89 15.17 -15.47 -9.31
CA LYS A 89 15.89 -14.24 -8.96
C LYS A 89 15.43 -13.64 -7.64
N SER A 90 14.14 -13.73 -7.32
CA SER A 90 13.60 -13.28 -6.02
C SER A 90 14.10 -14.13 -4.87
N PHE A 91 14.31 -15.43 -5.09
CA PHE A 91 14.92 -16.32 -4.11
C PHE A 91 16.40 -16.01 -3.88
N GLU A 92 17.19 -15.86 -4.95
CA GLU A 92 18.61 -15.48 -4.88
C GLU A 92 18.79 -14.12 -4.17
N ASN A 93 17.92 -13.17 -4.46
CA ASN A 93 17.96 -11.80 -3.93
C ASN A 93 17.02 -11.56 -2.74
N ARG A 94 16.63 -12.61 -2.01
CA ARG A 94 15.75 -12.46 -0.83
C ARG A 94 16.32 -11.52 0.24
N PHE A 95 17.65 -11.53 0.43
CA PHE A 95 18.35 -10.70 1.40
C PHE A 95 18.31 -9.21 1.02
N PRO A 96 18.70 -8.81 -0.21
CA PRO A 96 18.56 -7.42 -0.61
C PRO A 96 17.09 -6.96 -0.65
N ILE A 97 16.13 -7.81 -1.07
CA ILE A 97 14.70 -7.47 -1.03
C ILE A 97 14.22 -7.18 0.40
N LEU A 98 14.65 -7.98 1.38
CA LEU A 98 14.34 -7.74 2.79
C LEU A 98 14.87 -6.38 3.26
N ILE A 99 16.14 -6.10 3.00
CA ILE A 99 16.80 -4.86 3.44
C ILE A 99 16.13 -3.65 2.77
N LEU A 100 15.88 -3.74 1.48
CA LEU A 100 15.22 -2.67 0.72
C LEU A 100 13.78 -2.45 1.19
N GLY A 101 13.07 -3.51 1.53
CA GLY A 101 11.73 -3.45 2.13
C GLY A 101 11.71 -2.84 3.52
N LEU A 102 12.72 -3.12 4.36
CA LEU A 102 12.89 -2.51 5.68
C LEU A 102 13.20 -1.02 5.55
N VAL A 103 14.15 -0.65 4.70
CA VAL A 103 14.52 0.75 4.44
C VAL A 103 13.33 1.52 3.87
N ALA A 104 12.60 0.94 2.91
CA ALA A 104 11.41 1.55 2.34
C ALA A 104 10.33 1.77 3.42
N THR A 105 10.07 0.78 4.28
CA THR A 105 9.10 0.93 5.37
C THR A 105 9.49 2.06 6.33
N VAL A 106 10.77 2.17 6.71
CA VAL A 106 11.27 3.26 7.56
C VAL A 106 11.09 4.61 6.87
N LEU A 107 11.41 4.71 5.58
CA LEU A 107 11.27 5.94 4.80
C LEU A 107 9.80 6.35 4.63
N CYS A 108 8.89 5.38 4.45
CA CYS A 108 7.44 5.61 4.38
C CYS A 108 6.89 6.16 5.70
N ILE A 109 7.30 5.58 6.85
CA ILE A 109 6.91 6.08 8.17
C ILE A 109 7.49 7.48 8.41
N TYR A 110 8.73 7.73 8.00
CA TYR A 110 9.35 9.05 8.11
C TYR A 110 8.63 10.11 7.25
N GLY A 111 8.26 9.76 6.02
CA GLY A 111 7.46 10.62 5.14
C GLY A 111 6.08 10.94 5.74
N ALA A 112 5.39 9.93 6.28
CA ALA A 112 4.12 10.11 6.97
C ALA A 112 4.24 11.02 8.20
N MET A 113 5.34 10.89 8.98
CA MET A 113 5.61 11.78 10.10
C MET A 113 5.84 13.23 9.67
N GLN A 114 6.54 13.48 8.55
CA GLN A 114 6.74 14.84 8.05
C GLN A 114 5.43 15.49 7.57
N MET A 115 4.56 14.74 6.88
CA MET A 115 3.23 15.22 6.49
C MET A 115 2.36 15.54 7.72
N ARG A 116 2.52 14.78 8.81
CA ARG A 116 1.84 15.05 10.08
C ARG A 116 2.43 16.25 10.83
N LYS A 117 3.70 16.60 10.64
CA LYS A 117 4.36 17.77 11.27
C LYS A 117 4.00 19.10 10.60
N LEU A 118 3.52 19.07 9.35
CA LEU A 118 2.95 20.23 8.65
C LEU A 118 1.48 20.51 9.06
N LYS A 119 1.06 19.99 10.22
CA LYS A 119 -0.23 20.30 10.86
C LYS A 119 -0.20 21.65 11.55
#